data_AF-A0A239P7Z7-F1
#
_entry.id   AF-A0A239P7Z7-F1
#
_cell.length_a   1.000
_cell.length_b   1.000
_cell.length_c   1.000
_cell.angle_alpha   90.00
_cell.angle_beta   90.00
_cell.angle_gamma   90.00
#
_symmetry.space_group_name_H-M   'P 1'
#
loop_
_entity.id
_entity.type
_entity.pdbx_description
1 polymer ?
#
loop_
_entity_poly.entity_id
_entity_poly.type
_entity_poly.pdbx_seq_one_letter_code
_entity_poly.pdbx_strand_id
1 'polypeptide(L)' 'MLWRLRTGAPWRDLPERYGPWQTVYERFARWEAWTAPAMLEAQIVGSQPV' A
#
# COMPACT_ATOMS: atom_id res chain seq x y z
N MET A 1 -2.56 1.81 9.98
CA MET A 1 -1.79 2.60 8.97
C MET A 1 -1.47 4.01 9.45
N LEU A 2 -2.37 4.65 10.21
CA LEU A 2 -2.17 6.00 10.79
C LEU A 2 -0.85 6.16 11.56
N TRP A 3 -0.34 5.11 12.20
CA TRP A 3 0.92 5.16 12.94
C TRP A 3 2.12 5.56 12.06
N ARG A 4 2.25 5.02 10.84
CA ARG A 4 3.39 5.36 9.96
C ARG A 4 3.26 6.79 9.40
N LEU A 5 2.03 7.21 9.09
CA LEU A 5 1.73 8.58 8.67
C LEU A 5 1.96 9.60 9.79
N ARG A 6 1.71 9.20 11.05
CA ARG A 6 1.88 10.05 12.22
C ARG A 6 3.32 10.09 12.73
N THR A 7 4.07 9.02 12.57
CA THR A 7 5.38 8.84 13.24
C THR A 7 6.55 8.85 12.26
N GLY A 8 6.33 8.63 10.96
CA GLY A 8 7.39 8.57 9.94
C GLY A 8 8.36 7.38 10.05
N ALA A 9 8.25 6.60 11.11
CA ALA A 9 9.14 5.49 11.43
C ALA A 9 9.00 4.31 10.45
N PRO A 10 10.09 3.56 10.19
CA PRO A 10 10.06 2.40 9.31
C PRO A 10 9.15 1.30 9.89
N TRP A 11 8.55 0.48 9.00
CA TRP A 11 7.66 -0.62 9.41
C TRP A 11 8.31 -1.63 10.36
N ARG A 12 9.64 -1.73 10.34
CA ARG A 12 10.40 -2.62 11.24
C ARG A 12 10.35 -2.20 12.70
N ASP A 13 10.09 -0.93 12.98
CA ASP A 13 9.96 -0.39 14.34
C ASP A 13 8.51 -0.39 14.82
N LEU A 14 7.63 -1.16 14.15
CA LEU A 14 6.24 -1.26 14.55
C LEU A 14 6.14 -1.85 15.96
N PRO A 15 5.43 -1.19 16.90
CA PRO A 15 5.24 -1.73 18.23
C PRO A 15 4.56 -3.10 18.20
N GLU A 16 5.06 -4.05 18.98
CA GLU A 16 4.56 -5.44 19.06
C GLU A 16 3.06 -5.55 19.35
N ARG A 17 2.47 -4.55 20.02
CA ARG A 17 1.02 -4.45 20.25
C ARG A 17 0.17 -4.44 18.97
N TYR A 18 0.75 -4.10 17.82
CA TYR A 18 0.07 -4.11 16.52
C TYR A 18 0.25 -5.44 15.77
N GLY A 19 0.98 -6.39 16.35
CA GLY A 19 1.32 -7.67 15.74
C GLY A 19 2.49 -7.56 14.73
N PRO A 20 2.77 -8.64 14.00
CA PRO A 20 3.88 -8.68 13.06
C PRO A 20 3.79 -7.58 12.00
N TRP A 21 4.88 -6.84 11.82
CA TRP A 21 4.95 -5.74 10.86
C TRP A 21 4.63 -6.17 9.42
N GLN A 22 4.93 -7.42 9.07
CA GLN A 22 4.65 -8.02 7.75
C GLN A 22 3.15 -7.99 7.42
N THR A 23 2.30 -8.39 8.37
CA THR A 23 0.83 -8.38 8.22
C THR A 23 0.29 -6.96 8.02
N VAL A 24 0.86 -5.99 8.74
CA VAL A 24 0.46 -4.58 8.62
C VAL A 24 0.92 -3.98 7.29
N TYR A 25 2.14 -4.34 6.85
CA TYR A 25 2.67 -3.97 5.55
C TYR A 25 1.83 -4.54 4.40
N GLU A 26 1.47 -5.82 4.42
CA GLU A 26 0.65 -6.44 3.38
C GLU A 26 -0.74 -5.81 3.27
N ARG A 27 -1.37 -5.51 4.41
CA ARG A 27 -2.65 -4.78 4.45
C ARG A 27 -2.50 -3.37 3.87
N PHE A 28 -1.39 -2.70 4.17
CA PHE A 28 -1.08 -1.37 3.64
C PHE A 28 -0.86 -1.42 2.13
N ALA A 29 -0.02 -2.32 1.64
CA ALA A 29 0.24 -2.50 0.22
C ALA A 29 -1.04 -2.84 -0.57
N ARG A 30 -1.96 -3.61 0.03
CA ARG A 30 -3.27 -3.90 -0.57
C ARG A 30 -4.20 -2.68 -0.63
N TRP A 31 -4.22 -1.88 0.43
CA TRP A 31 -4.96 -0.62 0.44
C TRP A 31 -4.37 0.39 -0.55
N GLU A 32 -3.04 0.50 -0.60
CA GLU A 32 -2.33 1.32 -1.58
C GLU A 32 -2.64 0.82 -2.99
N ALA A 33 -2.62 -0.48 -3.27
CA ALA A 33 -3.02 -1.02 -4.57
C ALA A 33 -4.49 -0.75 -4.95
N TRP A 34 -5.38 -0.59 -3.96
CA TRP A 34 -6.76 -0.15 -4.21
C TRP A 34 -6.86 1.34 -4.53
N THR A 35 -5.91 2.14 -4.03
CA THR A 35 -5.90 3.61 -4.17
C THR A 35 -4.94 4.09 -5.28
N ALA A 36 -3.96 3.26 -5.62
CA ALA A 36 -2.98 3.41 -6.68
C ALA A 36 -3.56 2.79 -7.96
N PRO A 37 -3.12 3.25 -9.12
CA PRO A 37 -4.00 3.32 -10.25
C PRO A 37 -3.87 2.05 -11.09
N ALA A 38 -4.35 0.92 -10.55
CA ALA A 38 -4.67 -0.24 -11.38
C ALA A 38 -5.60 0.15 -12.56
N MET A 39 -6.36 1.26 -12.41
CA MET A 39 -7.09 1.93 -13.49
C MET A 39 -6.22 2.71 -14.49
N LEU A 40 -5.13 3.40 -14.08
CA LEU A 40 -4.27 4.17 -15.00
C LEU A 40 -3.39 3.23 -15.84
N GLU A 41 -2.88 2.15 -15.23
CA GLU A 41 -2.14 1.10 -15.94
C GLU A 41 -3.05 0.36 -16.93
N ALA A 42 -4.29 0.04 -16.52
CA ALA A 42 -5.29 -0.54 -17.42
C ALA A 42 -5.70 0.42 -18.56
N GLN A 43 -5.67 1.74 -18.36
CA GLN A 43 -5.92 2.73 -19.41
C GLN A 43 -4.72 2.90 -20.37
N ILE A 44 -3.48 2.78 -19.87
CA ILE A 44 -2.25 2.86 -20.68
C ILE A 44 -2.10 1.61 -21.56
N VAL A 45 -2.48 0.44 -21.04
CA VAL A 45 -2.46 -0.84 -21.80
C VAL A 45 -3.75 -1.07 -22.61
N GLY A 46 -4.81 -0.29 -22.36
CA GLY A 46 -6.18 -0.55 -22.83
C GLY A 46 -6.82 0.48 -23.76
N SER A 47 -6.08 1.22 -24.59
CA SER A 47 -6.66 1.92 -25.75
C SER A 47 -5.73 1.88 -26.96
N GLN A 48 -6.08 1.00 -27.90
CA GLN A 48 -5.43 0.62 -29.17
C GLN A 48 -5.50 1.74 -30.22
N PRO A 49 -4.77 1.64 -31.36
CA PRO A 49 -5.53 1.47 -32.62
C PRO A 49 -4.83 0.66 -33.73
N VAL A 50 -5.42 -0.48 -34.13
CA VAL A 50 -5.88 -0.89 -35.48
C VAL A 50 -6.09 -2.41 -35.54
#